data_AF-A0A4Z1HYG7-F1
#
_entry.id   AF-A0A4Z1HYG7-F1
#
_cell.length_a   1.000
_cell.length_b   1.000
_cell.length_c   1.000
_cell.angle_alpha   90.00
_cell.angle_beta   90.00
_cell.angle_gamma   90.00
#
_symmetry.space_group_name_H-M   'P 1'
#
loop_
_entity.id
_entity.type
_entity.pdbx_description
1 polymer ?
#
loop_
_entity_poly.entity_id
_entity_poly.type
_entity_poly.pdbx_seq_one_letter_code
_entity_poly.pdbx_strand_id
1 'polypeptide(L)'
;MKFSYVAIGLGAASVVSAQSTACTAAVAAVPACGAPCINTYAAKYCSGTNNYACECASDTFSQIKSDATNCVIAACEATVALQVLSAVNAVCSACA
;
A
#
# COMPACT_ATOMS: atom_id res chain seq x y z
N MET A 1 1.11 40.14 -17.83
CA MET A 1 1.32 40.55 -16.42
C MET A 1 0.75 39.42 -15.56
N LYS A 2 1.60 38.49 -15.10
CA LYS A 2 2.20 38.47 -13.76
C LYS A 2 1.14 38.57 -12.64
N PHE A 3 0.51 37.44 -12.33
CA PHE A 3 -0.05 37.19 -10.99
C PHE A 3 0.92 36.21 -10.32
N SER A 4 2.03 36.74 -9.82
CA SER A 4 2.22 36.96 -8.39
C SER A 4 2.08 35.65 -7.63
N TYR A 5 3.25 35.00 -7.53
CA TYR A 5 3.65 34.12 -6.44
C TYR A 5 3.07 34.60 -5.10
N VAL A 6 2.05 33.91 -4.61
CA VAL A 6 1.75 33.88 -3.18
C VAL A 6 2.46 32.64 -2.64
N ALA A 7 3.66 32.87 -2.11
CA ALA A 7 4.29 31.92 -1.21
C ALA A 7 3.47 31.88 0.09
N ILE A 8 2.55 30.91 0.19
CA ILE A 8 2.00 30.48 1.47
C ILE A 8 3.00 29.47 2.04
N GLY A 9 3.98 29.99 2.79
CA GLY A 9 4.72 29.16 3.75
C GLY A 9 3.86 28.95 5.00
N LEU A 10 4.06 27.80 5.64
CA LEU A 10 3.51 27.30 6.93
C LEU A 10 2.33 26.32 6.81
N GLY A 11 2.67 25.03 6.73
CA GLY A 11 1.73 23.92 6.96
C GLY A 11 2.10 22.53 6.44
N ALA A 12 3.18 22.34 5.67
CA ALA A 12 3.46 21.05 5.01
C ALA A 12 4.31 20.04 5.82
N ALA A 13 4.64 20.30 7.09
CA ALA A 13 5.45 19.38 7.90
C ALA A 13 4.65 18.26 8.59
N SER A 14 3.32 18.39 8.71
CA SER A 14 2.47 17.42 9.42
C SER A 14 1.75 16.41 8.53
N VAL A 15 1.63 16.66 7.22
CA VAL A 15 0.98 15.71 6.30
C VAL A 15 1.88 14.52 5.98
N VAL A 16 3.20 14.74 5.88
CA VAL A 16 4.17 13.66 5.69
C VAL A 16 4.24 12.73 6.91
N SER A 17 4.06 13.26 8.11
CA SER A 17 4.08 12.51 9.38
C SER A 17 2.74 11.83 9.70
N ALA A 18 1.61 12.43 9.33
CA ALA A 18 0.30 11.78 9.43
C ALA A 18 0.13 10.66 8.40
N GLN A 19 0.59 10.86 7.16
CA GLN A 19 0.54 9.83 6.11
C GLN A 19 1.42 8.63 6.46
N SER A 20 2.64 8.86 6.97
CA SER A 20 3.50 7.77 7.43
C SER A 20 2.98 7.07 8.69
N THR A 21 2.29 7.77 9.61
CA THR A 21 1.63 7.12 10.77
C THR A 21 0.43 6.28 10.35
N ALA A 22 -0.45 6.80 9.50
CA ALA A 22 -1.60 6.07 8.96
C ALA A 22 -1.16 4.87 8.11
N CYS A 23 -0.13 5.05 7.30
CA CYS A 23 0.51 3.98 6.53
C CYS A 23 1.07 2.89 7.45
N THR A 24 1.83 3.26 8.49
CA THR A 24 2.39 2.29 9.46
C THR A 24 1.30 1.51 10.18
N ALA A 25 0.21 2.18 10.59
CA ALA A 25 -0.94 1.53 11.21
C ALA A 25 -1.66 0.58 10.23
N ALA A 26 -1.83 0.98 8.97
CA ALA A 26 -2.44 0.15 7.93
C ALA A 26 -1.58 -1.10 7.62
N VAL A 27 -0.26 -0.94 7.52
CA VAL A 27 0.67 -2.06 7.30
C VAL A 27 0.65 -3.01 8.49
N ALA A 28 0.59 -2.49 9.72
CA ALA A 28 0.46 -3.30 10.93
C ALA A 28 -0.88 -4.05 11.03
N ALA A 29 -1.92 -3.56 10.35
CA ALA A 29 -3.22 -4.23 10.26
C ALA A 29 -3.25 -5.36 9.21
N VAL A 30 -2.24 -5.47 8.34
CA VAL A 30 -2.16 -6.56 7.36
C VAL A 30 -1.90 -7.88 8.08
N PRO A 31 -2.74 -8.91 7.87
CA PRO A 31 -2.52 -10.23 8.47
C PRO A 31 -1.18 -10.83 8.07
N ALA A 32 -0.42 -11.31 9.06
CA ALA A 32 0.92 -11.85 8.87
C ALA A 32 0.97 -13.07 7.93
N CYS A 33 -0.12 -13.83 7.83
CA CYS A 33 -0.23 -14.97 6.91
C CYS A 33 -0.19 -14.55 5.43
N GLY A 34 -0.64 -13.33 5.10
CA GLY A 34 -0.74 -12.83 3.72
C GLY A 34 0.43 -11.93 3.32
N ALA A 35 1.10 -11.30 4.29
CA ALA A 35 2.27 -10.47 4.09
C ALA A 35 3.39 -11.12 3.23
N PRO A 36 3.83 -12.39 3.47
CA PRO A 36 4.90 -12.99 2.67
C PRO A 36 4.50 -13.24 1.22
N CYS A 37 3.23 -13.60 0.98
CA CYS A 37 2.69 -13.74 -0.37
C CYS A 37 2.74 -12.41 -1.12
N ILE A 38 2.20 -11.34 -0.52
CA ILE A 38 2.16 -10.03 -1.15
C ILE A 38 3.56 -9.51 -1.41
N ASN A 39 4.49 -9.64 -0.47
CA ASN A 39 5.87 -9.18 -0.65
C ASN A 39 6.59 -9.92 -1.79
N THR A 40 6.35 -11.23 -1.93
CA THR A 40 6.90 -12.04 -3.03
C THR A 40 6.45 -11.55 -4.40
N TYR A 41 5.15 -11.30 -4.57
CA TYR A 41 4.63 -10.82 -5.85
C TYR A 41 4.89 -9.32 -6.07
N ALA A 42 4.86 -8.50 -5.02
CA ALA A 42 5.29 -7.12 -5.09
C ALA A 42 6.71 -7.00 -5.63
N ALA A 43 7.65 -7.80 -5.13
CA ALA A 43 9.04 -7.83 -5.62
C ALA A 43 9.18 -8.31 -7.08
N LYS A 44 8.18 -9.03 -7.63
CA LYS A 44 8.14 -9.46 -9.03
C LYS A 44 7.75 -8.31 -9.98
N TYR A 45 6.88 -7.41 -9.54
CA TYR A 45 6.36 -6.31 -10.35
C TYR A 45 7.02 -4.96 -10.07
N CYS A 46 7.52 -4.77 -8.86
CA CYS A 46 8.09 -3.52 -8.38
C CYS A 46 9.54 -3.69 -7.99
N SER A 47 10.36 -2.74 -8.44
CA SER A 47 11.75 -2.61 -8.01
C SER A 47 11.80 -1.87 -6.68
N GLY A 48 12.28 -2.54 -5.63
CA GLY A 48 12.45 -1.98 -4.30
C GLY A 48 11.43 -2.49 -3.28
N THR A 49 11.87 -2.66 -2.04
CA THR A 49 11.00 -3.03 -0.91
C THR A 49 10.15 -1.82 -0.51
N ASN A 50 8.86 -2.04 -0.22
CA ASN A 50 7.93 -0.98 0.22
C ASN A 50 7.72 0.14 -0.81
N ASN A 51 7.79 -0.19 -2.10
CA ASN A 51 7.48 0.75 -3.17
C ASN A 51 5.95 0.85 -3.34
N TYR A 52 5.28 1.43 -2.36
CA TYR A 52 3.82 1.53 -2.34
C TYR A 52 3.25 2.26 -3.57
N ALA A 53 3.97 3.23 -4.12
CA ALA A 53 3.59 3.90 -5.36
C ALA A 53 3.49 2.93 -6.56
N CYS A 54 4.38 1.93 -6.62
CA CYS A 54 4.32 0.87 -7.63
C CYS A 54 3.35 -0.24 -7.24
N GLU A 55 3.39 -0.72 -5.99
CA GLU A 55 2.55 -1.83 -5.50
C GLU A 55 1.06 -1.50 -5.59
N CYS A 56 0.71 -0.22 -5.40
CA CYS A 56 -0.65 0.30 -5.42
C CYS A 56 -1.06 0.96 -6.74
N ALA A 57 -0.16 1.00 -7.73
CA ALA A 57 -0.55 1.39 -9.08
C ALA A 57 -1.63 0.43 -9.58
N SER A 58 -2.70 0.96 -10.17
CA SER A 58 -3.90 0.18 -10.51
C SER A 58 -3.62 -1.12 -11.27
N ASP A 59 -2.75 -1.06 -12.28
CA ASP A 59 -2.34 -2.23 -13.08
C ASP A 59 -1.52 -3.24 -12.27
N THR A 60 -0.52 -2.74 -11.53
CA THR A 60 0.36 -3.58 -10.71
C THR A 60 -0.39 -4.23 -9.56
N PHE A 61 -1.24 -3.48 -8.86
CA PHE A 61 -2.06 -3.99 -7.77
C PHE A 61 -3.02 -5.09 -8.24
N SER A 62 -3.62 -4.92 -9.42
CA SER A 62 -4.49 -5.95 -9.99
C SER A 62 -3.73 -7.24 -10.31
N GLN A 63 -2.50 -7.12 -10.85
CA GLN A 63 -1.61 -8.25 -11.11
C GLN A 63 -1.15 -8.93 -9.82
N ILE A 64 -0.65 -8.17 -8.83
CA ILE A 64 -0.26 -8.68 -7.52
C ILE A 64 -1.44 -9.39 -6.86
N LYS A 65 -2.63 -8.79 -6.85
CA LYS A 65 -3.83 -9.40 -6.27
C LYS A 65 -4.14 -10.73 -6.96
N SER A 66 -4.15 -10.77 -8.27
CA SER A 66 -4.45 -12.00 -9.02
C SER A 66 -3.46 -13.12 -8.70
N ASP A 67 -2.17 -12.81 -8.71
CA ASP A 67 -1.10 -13.79 -8.45
C ASP A 67 -1.03 -14.19 -6.96
N ALA A 68 -1.19 -13.24 -6.05
CA ALA A 68 -1.11 -13.45 -4.60
C ALA A 68 -2.36 -14.14 -4.05
N THR A 69 -3.53 -14.03 -4.68
CA THR A 69 -4.79 -14.60 -4.16
C THR A 69 -4.65 -16.09 -3.83
N ASN A 70 -4.08 -16.89 -4.72
CA ASN A 70 -3.89 -18.32 -4.46
C ASN A 70 -2.95 -18.59 -3.27
N CYS A 71 -1.86 -17.83 -3.16
CA CYS A 71 -0.91 -17.94 -2.06
C CYS A 71 -1.56 -17.53 -0.72
N VAL A 72 -2.28 -16.40 -0.70
CA VAL A 72 -2.95 -15.89 0.49
C VAL A 72 -4.06 -16.83 0.94
N ILE A 73 -4.86 -17.40 0.02
CA ILE A 73 -5.88 -18.39 0.37
C ILE A 73 -5.24 -19.65 0.97
N ALA A 74 -4.13 -20.12 0.40
CA ALA A 74 -3.43 -21.29 0.92
C ALA A 74 -2.78 -21.05 2.30
N ALA A 75 -2.35 -19.82 2.59
CA ALA A 75 -1.67 -19.47 3.84
C ALA A 75 -2.60 -18.96 4.96
N CYS A 76 -3.70 -18.27 4.59
CA CYS A 76 -4.60 -17.59 5.51
C CYS A 76 -6.00 -18.18 5.56
N GLU A 77 -6.37 -19.05 4.62
CA GLU A 77 -7.75 -19.41 4.29
C GLU A 77 -8.56 -18.28 3.66
N ALA A 78 -9.64 -18.64 2.95
CA ALA A 78 -10.40 -17.71 2.12
C ALA A 78 -11.01 -16.52 2.88
N THR A 79 -11.46 -16.75 4.12
CA THR A 79 -12.08 -15.70 4.95
C THR A 79 -11.08 -14.62 5.33
N VAL A 80 -9.86 -15.02 5.71
CA VAL A 80 -8.80 -14.07 6.10
C VAL A 80 -8.16 -13.44 4.86
N ALA A 81 -8.16 -14.13 3.71
CA ALA A 81 -7.70 -13.54 2.44
C ALA A 81 -8.46 -12.27 2.05
N LEU A 82 -9.78 -12.22 2.32
CA LEU A 82 -10.58 -11.00 2.13
C LEU A 82 -10.17 -9.87 3.09
N GLN A 83 -9.81 -10.21 4.34
CA GLN A 83 -9.30 -9.25 5.32
C GLN A 83 -7.94 -8.71 4.89
N VAL A 84 -7.06 -9.57 4.37
CA VAL A 84 -5.76 -9.17 3.78
C VAL A 84 -5.99 -8.19 2.63
N LEU A 85 -6.90 -8.49 1.69
CA LEU A 85 -7.19 -7.61 0.57
C LEU A 85 -7.67 -6.23 1.05
N SER A 86 -8.61 -6.20 2.00
CA SER A 86 -9.11 -4.93 2.56
C SER A 86 -8.01 -4.14 3.26
N ALA A 87 -7.14 -4.81 4.03
CA ALA A 87 -6.03 -4.17 4.74
C ALA A 87 -5.02 -3.58 3.75
N VAL A 88 -4.68 -4.30 2.69
CA VAL A 88 -3.73 -3.84 1.66
C VAL A 88 -4.33 -2.68 0.86
N ASN A 89 -5.63 -2.69 0.60
CA ASN A 89 -6.31 -1.56 -0.04
C ASN A 89 -6.25 -0.30 0.86
N ALA A 90 -6.35 -0.47 2.18
CA ALA A 90 -6.14 0.62 3.13
C ALA A 90 -4.69 1.11 3.16
N VAL A 91 -3.71 0.19 3.07
CA VAL A 91 -2.29 0.53 2.89
C VAL A 91 -2.12 1.36 1.62
N CYS A 92 -2.70 0.95 0.50
CA CYS A 92 -2.61 1.70 -0.74
C CYS A 92 -3.27 3.07 -0.67
N SER A 93 -4.39 3.21 0.02
CA SER A 93 -5.00 4.51 0.24
C SER A 93 -4.23 5.41 1.21
N ALA A 94 -3.42 4.83 2.09
CA ALA A 94 -2.67 5.57 3.12
C ALA A 94 -1.21 5.82 2.76
N CYS A 95 -0.60 4.98 1.91
CA CYS A 95 0.84 4.96 1.63
C CYS A 95 1.21 5.37 0.20
N ALA A 96 0.29 5.26 -0.77
CA ALA A 96 0.50 5.68 -2.15
C ALA A 96 0.08 7.15 -2.36
#